data_AF-A0A849NFV3-F1
#
_entry.id   AF-A0A849NFV3-F1
#
_cell.length_a   1.000
_cell.length_b   1.000
_cell.length_c   1.000
_cell.angle_alpha   90.00
_cell.angle_beta   90.00
_cell.angle_gamma   90.00
#
_symmetry.space_group_name_H-M   'P 1'
#
loop_
_entity.id
_entity.type
_entity.pdbx_description
1 polymer ?
#
loop_
_entity_poly.entity_id
_entity_poly.type
_entity_poly.pdbx_seq_one_letter_code
_entity_poly.pdbx_strand_id
1 'polypeptide(L)'
;MLLKDGVAMIKILEIIELRAVKKNKQDILGIIEKLHGDQITDRKIAIKIYSHSSIETDYSIHLYYEKETDENLGTELGYKLTTDLKEFGLVNHNIWIDKITGGKNNEK
;
A
#
# COMPACT_ATOMS: atom_id res chain seq x y z
N MET A 1 14.34 -2.93 -15.60
CA MET A 1 12.97 -2.83 -16.09
C MET A 1 12.58 -4.26 -16.41
N LEU A 2 11.53 -4.80 -15.76
CA LEU A 2 11.09 -6.17 -16.05
C LEU A 2 10.07 -6.07 -17.19
N LEU A 3 10.35 -6.77 -18.30
CA LEU A 3 9.40 -6.90 -19.40
C LEU A 3 8.55 -8.13 -19.15
N LYS A 4 7.24 -7.96 -19.03
CA LYS A 4 6.27 -9.05 -19.03
C LYS A 4 5.39 -8.87 -20.26
N ASP A 5 5.35 -9.87 -21.13
CA ASP A 5 4.58 -9.84 -22.38
C ASP A 5 4.88 -8.64 -23.31
N GLY A 6 6.10 -8.06 -23.20
CA GLY A 6 6.54 -6.92 -23.99
C GLY A 6 6.26 -5.54 -23.37
N VAL A 7 5.58 -5.48 -22.22
CA VAL A 7 5.29 -4.22 -21.51
C VAL A 7 6.23 -4.03 -20.32
N ALA A 8 6.67 -2.78 -20.13
CA ALA A 8 7.50 -2.39 -19.00
C ALA A 8 6.68 -2.38 -17.71
N MET A 9 7.06 -3.24 -16.77
CA MET A 9 6.48 -3.25 -15.44
C MET A 9 7.31 -2.39 -14.49
N ILE A 10 6.62 -1.63 -13.65
CA ILE A 10 7.17 -0.88 -12.52
C ILE A 10 6.71 -1.49 -11.21
N LYS A 11 7.62 -1.54 -10.25
CA LYS A 11 7.34 -1.93 -8.87
C LYS A 11 6.94 -0.70 -8.08
N ILE A 12 5.81 -0.82 -7.39
CA ILE A 12 5.19 0.29 -6.68
C ILE A 12 5.03 -0.11 -5.21
N LEU A 13 5.29 0.86 -4.34
CA LEU A 13 4.98 0.85 -2.92
C LEU A 13 3.99 1.97 -2.64
N GLU A 14 2.77 1.60 -2.30
CA GLU A 14 1.75 2.53 -1.83
C GLU A 14 1.66 2.44 -0.30
N ILE A 15 1.77 3.59 0.36
CA ILE A 15 1.83 3.72 1.82
C ILE A 15 0.64 4.55 2.28
N ILE A 16 -0.13 3.99 3.20
CA ILE A 16 -1.26 4.66 3.85
C ILE A 16 -0.97 4.72 5.34
N GLU A 17 -0.79 5.92 5.85
CA GLU A 17 -0.49 6.16 7.27
C GLU A 17 -1.74 6.71 7.96
N LEU A 18 -2.14 6.09 9.05
CA LEU A 18 -3.23 6.57 9.91
C LEU A 18 -2.67 7.04 11.23
N ARG A 19 -3.00 8.27 11.63
CA ARG A 19 -2.91 8.76 13.01
C ARG A 19 -4.31 8.84 13.60
N ALA A 20 -4.67 7.87 14.43
CA ALA A 20 -6.00 7.79 15.01
C ALA A 20 -6.18 8.78 16.18
N VAL A 21 -7.35 9.42 16.27
CA VAL A 21 -7.70 10.35 17.37
C VAL A 21 -8.42 9.68 18.55
N LYS A 22 -8.83 8.41 18.42
CA LYS A 22 -9.44 7.61 19.49
C LYS A 22 -8.77 6.25 19.64
N LYS A 23 -8.78 5.71 20.87
CA LYS A 23 -8.31 4.35 21.21
C LYS A 23 -9.28 3.23 20.76
N ASN A 24 -9.90 3.33 19.58
CA ASN A 24 -10.68 2.22 19.02
C ASN A 24 -9.79 1.28 18.20
N LYS A 25 -8.72 0.80 18.85
CA LYS A 25 -7.74 -0.13 18.28
C LYS A 25 -8.40 -1.39 17.71
N GLN A 26 -9.48 -1.86 18.33
CA GLN A 26 -10.22 -3.03 17.88
C GLN A 26 -10.95 -2.80 16.55
N ASP A 27 -11.53 -1.62 16.34
CA ASP A 27 -12.23 -1.30 15.09
C ASP A 27 -11.24 -1.14 13.93
N ILE A 28 -10.09 -0.50 14.19
CA ILE A 28 -9.00 -0.33 13.21
C ILE A 28 -8.43 -1.69 12.81
N LEU A 29 -8.14 -2.56 13.80
CA LEU A 29 -7.67 -3.93 13.53
C LEU A 29 -8.72 -4.76 12.79
N GLY A 30 -10.00 -4.61 13.10
CA GLY A 30 -11.08 -5.31 12.40
C GLY A 30 -11.19 -4.91 10.92
N ILE A 31 -11.01 -3.63 10.59
CA ILE A 31 -10.94 -3.17 9.20
C ILE A 31 -9.71 -3.76 8.51
N ILE A 32 -8.55 -3.68 9.15
CA ILE A 32 -7.29 -4.26 8.71
C ILE A 32 -7.42 -5.78 8.42
N GLU A 33 -8.01 -6.53 9.35
CA GLU A 33 -8.20 -7.98 9.23
C GLU A 33 -9.19 -8.32 8.11
N LYS A 34 -10.28 -7.56 7.97
CA LYS A 34 -11.23 -7.73 6.88
C LYS A 34 -10.57 -7.52 5.51
N LEU A 35 -9.68 -6.54 5.39
CA LEU A 35 -8.91 -6.30 4.15
C LEU A 35 -7.92 -7.42 3.86
N HIS A 36 -7.38 -8.07 4.88
CA HIS A 36 -6.55 -9.26 4.72
C HIS A 36 -7.38 -10.47 4.26
N GLY A 37 -8.64 -10.59 4.71
CA GLY A 37 -9.57 -11.63 4.30
C GLY A 37 -10.08 -11.47 2.85
N ASP A 38 -10.44 -10.25 2.45
CA ASP A 38 -11.01 -9.94 1.13
C ASP A 38 -9.97 -10.04 -0.01
N GLN A 39 -8.67 -10.01 0.34
CA GLN A 39 -7.51 -10.14 -0.57
C GLN A 39 -7.37 -11.50 -1.27
N ILE A 40 -8.17 -12.51 -0.91
CA ILE A 40 -8.16 -13.81 -1.61
C ILE A 40 -8.56 -13.68 -3.09
N THR A 41 -9.11 -12.53 -3.50
CA THR A 41 -9.64 -12.29 -4.84
C THR A 41 -8.68 -11.60 -5.82
N ASP A 42 -7.60 -10.95 -5.39
CA ASP A 42 -6.62 -10.34 -6.30
C ASP A 42 -5.17 -10.61 -5.85
N ARG A 43 -4.60 -11.72 -6.32
CA ARG A 43 -3.27 -12.25 -5.92
C ARG A 43 -2.07 -11.37 -6.30
N LYS A 44 -2.29 -10.15 -6.81
CA LYS A 44 -1.26 -9.25 -7.37
C LYS A 44 -0.77 -8.17 -6.41
N ILE A 45 -1.47 -7.93 -5.30
CA ILE A 45 -1.09 -6.92 -4.31
C ILE A 45 -0.68 -7.64 -3.02
N ALA A 46 0.54 -7.43 -2.56
CA ALA A 46 0.98 -7.90 -1.24
C ALA A 46 0.79 -6.78 -0.20
N ILE A 47 0.10 -7.08 0.90
CA ILE A 47 -0.17 -6.11 1.97
C ILE A 47 0.67 -6.41 3.20
N LYS A 48 1.26 -5.37 3.79
CA LYS A 48 1.89 -5.42 5.11
C LYS A 48 1.41 -4.28 5.98
N ILE A 49 1.26 -4.54 7.27
CA ILE A 49 0.67 -3.58 8.21
C ILE A 49 1.58 -3.49 9.43
N TYR A 50 1.84 -2.26 9.83
CA TYR A 50 2.79 -1.91 10.89
C TYR A 50 2.11 -0.99 11.89
N SER A 51 2.36 -1.20 13.17
CA SER A 51 2.09 -0.21 14.22
C SER A 51 3.34 0.59 14.50
N HIS A 52 3.22 1.89 14.72
CA HIS A 52 4.34 2.71 15.14
C HIS A 52 4.86 2.25 16.51
N SER A 53 6.19 2.13 16.66
CA SER A 53 6.81 1.53 17.85
C SER A 53 6.56 2.34 19.14
N SER A 54 6.45 3.66 19.02
CA SER A 54 6.30 4.57 20.17
C SER A 54 4.93 5.26 20.24
N ILE A 55 4.04 5.07 19.26
CA ILE A 55 2.76 5.78 19.18
C ILE A 55 1.67 4.75 18.87
N GLU A 56 0.92 4.34 19.89
CA GLU A 56 -0.05 3.24 19.82
C GLU A 56 -1.23 3.48 18.84
N THR A 57 -1.44 4.73 18.46
CA THR A 57 -2.51 5.19 17.57
C THR A 57 -2.08 5.32 16.11
N ASP A 58 -0.79 5.13 15.82
CA ASP A 58 -0.24 5.34 14.49
C ASP A 58 0.00 3.99 13.80
N TYR A 59 -0.54 3.85 12.61
CA TYR A 59 -0.47 2.64 11.78
C TYR A 59 0.04 3.00 10.39
N SER A 60 0.78 2.08 9.77
CA SER A 60 1.20 2.19 8.38
C SER A 60 0.82 0.93 7.62
N ILE A 61 0.12 1.09 6.50
CA ILE A 61 -0.32 0.02 5.61
C ILE A 61 0.45 0.17 4.31
N HIS A 62 1.14 -0.88 3.92
CA HIS A 62 1.97 -0.95 2.72
C HIS A 62 1.31 -1.89 1.71
N LEU A 63 1.06 -1.40 0.50
CA LEU A 63 0.60 -2.18 -0.64
C LEU A 63 1.75 -2.27 -1.64
N TYR A 64 2.18 -3.50 -1.95
CA TYR A 64 3.24 -3.77 -2.91
C TYR A 64 2.65 -4.44 -4.15
N TYR A 65 2.88 -3.88 -5.32
CA TYR A 65 2.40 -4.43 -6.59
C TYR A 65 3.29 -4.03 -7.76
N GLU A 66 3.08 -4.71 -8.88
CA GLU A 66 3.66 -4.35 -10.17
C GLU A 66 2.56 -3.84 -11.09
N LYS A 67 2.86 -2.77 -11.83
CA LYS A 67 1.92 -2.14 -12.77
C LYS A 67 2.60 -1.77 -14.08
N GLU A 68 1.83 -1.66 -15.15
CA GLU A 68 2.32 -1.12 -16.42
C GLU A 68 2.59 0.39 -16.28
N THR A 69 3.58 0.91 -17.02
CA THR A 69 4.07 2.29 -16.85
C THR A 69 3.09 3.40 -17.22
N ASP A 70 2.01 3.09 -17.94
CA ASP A 70 1.02 4.02 -18.47
C ASP A 70 -0.30 4.03 -17.68
N GLU A 71 -0.44 3.20 -16.64
CA GLU A 71 -1.63 3.15 -15.81
C GLU A 71 -1.56 4.11 -14.60
N ASN A 72 -2.72 4.48 -14.04
CA ASN A 72 -2.78 5.23 -12.77
C ASN A 72 -2.01 4.45 -11.70
N LEU A 73 -1.07 5.09 -11.00
CA LEU A 73 -0.22 4.38 -10.06
C LEU A 73 -0.97 3.89 -8.83
N GLY A 74 -2.04 4.55 -8.38
CA GLY A 74 -2.80 4.16 -7.19
C GLY A 74 -3.68 2.93 -7.39
N THR A 75 -3.95 2.20 -6.31
CA THR A 75 -4.89 1.07 -6.33
C THR A 75 -6.26 1.49 -5.84
N GLU A 76 -7.32 0.86 -6.38
CA GLU A 76 -8.69 1.02 -5.85
C GLU A 76 -8.76 0.67 -4.36
N LEU A 77 -8.01 -0.36 -3.95
CA LEU A 77 -7.86 -0.73 -2.55
C LEU A 77 -7.26 0.40 -1.72
N GLY A 78 -6.19 1.04 -2.21
CA GLY A 78 -5.54 2.14 -1.51
C GLY A 78 -6.42 3.39 -1.38
N TYR A 79 -7.18 3.73 -2.42
CA TYR A 79 -8.16 4.82 -2.34
C TYR A 79 -9.31 4.51 -1.39
N LYS A 80 -9.85 3.29 -1.43
CA LYS A 80 -10.89 2.83 -0.52
C LYS A 80 -10.41 2.89 0.93
N LEU A 81 -9.22 2.36 1.19
CA LEU A 81 -8.57 2.42 2.50
C LEU A 81 -8.40 3.85 3.01
N THR A 82 -7.90 4.73 2.16
CA THR A 82 -7.72 6.13 2.50
C THR A 82 -9.03 6.83 2.84
N THR A 83 -10.13 6.44 2.18
CA THR A 83 -11.46 6.98 2.45
C THR A 83 -12.04 6.43 3.74
N ASP A 84 -12.02 5.11 3.92
CA ASP A 84 -12.58 4.45 5.10
C ASP A 84 -11.83 4.89 6.37
N LEU A 85 -10.49 4.98 6.33
CA LEU A 85 -9.70 5.27 7.52
C LEU A 85 -9.82 6.73 8.02
N LYS A 86 -10.34 7.64 7.19
CA LYS A 86 -10.52 9.06 7.57
C LYS A 86 -11.53 9.24 8.71
N GLU A 87 -12.45 8.31 8.91
CA GLU A 87 -13.37 8.38 10.05
C GLU A 87 -12.66 8.22 11.41
N PHE A 88 -11.48 7.58 11.41
CA PHE A 88 -10.71 7.29 12.64
C PHE A 88 -9.64 8.34 12.95
N GLY A 89 -9.26 9.18 11.99
CA GLY A 89 -8.27 10.22 12.20
C GLY A 89 -7.64 10.77 10.92
N LEU A 90 -6.42 11.28 11.07
CA LEU A 90 -5.66 11.85 9.95
C LEU A 90 -5.06 10.70 9.13
N VAL A 91 -5.28 10.74 7.82
CA VAL A 91 -4.75 9.76 6.88
C VAL A 91 -3.85 10.43 5.86
N ASN A 92 -2.62 9.93 5.72
CA ASN A 92 -1.73 10.26 4.61
C ASN A 92 -1.70 9.10 3.62
N HIS A 93 -1.65 9.43 2.33
CA HIS A 93 -1.60 8.45 1.25
C HIS A 93 -0.51 8.85 0.26
N ASN A 94 0.50 7.99 0.13
CA ASN A 94 1.68 8.24 -0.68
C ASN A 94 1.97 7.05 -1.59
N ILE A 95 2.43 7.32 -2.82
CA ILE A 95 2.75 6.29 -3.80
C ILE A 95 4.21 6.48 -4.24
N TRP A 96 4.98 5.40 -4.17
CA TRP A 96 6.41 5.37 -4.44
C TRP A 96 6.72 4.36 -5.54
N ILE A 97 7.64 4.73 -6.43
CA ILE A 97 8.14 3.84 -7.49
C ILE A 97 9.51 3.33 -7.06
N ASP A 98 9.71 2.02 -7.05
CA ASP A 98 11.04 1.43 -6.82
C ASP A 98 11.98 1.75 -8.00
N LYS A 99 13.07 2.46 -7.70
CA LYS A 99 14.08 2.86 -8.68
C LYS A 99 15.26 1.88 -8.79
N ILE A 100 15.48 1.02 -7.80
CA ILE A 100 16.69 0.17 -7.72
C ILE A 100 16.41 -1.23 -8.26
N THR A 101 15.24 -1.81 -8.01
CA THR A 101 14.86 -3.07 -8.67
C THR A 101 14.38 -2.88 -10.12
N GLY A 102 14.30 -1.62 -10.57
CA GLY A 102 13.92 -1.19 -11.91
C GLY A 102 15.02 -1.15 -12.97
N GLY A 103 16.26 -1.58 -12.71
CA GLY A 103 17.30 -1.64 -13.74
C GLY A 103 18.68 -2.03 -13.20
N LYS A 104 19.16 -3.22 -13.58
CA LYS A 104 20.61 -3.40 -13.72
C LYS A 104 21.01 -2.64 -14.98
N ASN A 105 21.49 -1.40 -14.82
CA ASN A 105 22.22 -0.75 -15.88
C ASN A 105 23.54 -1.50 -16.07
N ASN A 106 23.75 -1.99 -17.29
CA ASN A 106 25.05 -2.44 -17.75
C ASN A 106 25.96 -1.21 -17.84
N GLU A 107 26.83 -1.02 -16.85
CA GLU A 107 28.04 -0.22 -17.03
C GLU A 107 29.18 -1.19 -17.30
N LYS A 108 29.61 -1.21 -18.57
CA LYS A 108 30.91 -1.70 -19.02
C LYS A 108 31.67 -0.51 -19.58
#